data_AF-A0AAV2ZYM2-F1
#
_entry.id   AF-A0AAV2ZYM2-F1
#
_cell.length_a   1.000
_cell.length_b   1.000
_cell.length_c   1.000
_cell.angle_alpha   90.00
_cell.angle_beta   90.00
_cell.angle_gamma   90.00
#
_symmetry.space_group_name_H-M   'P 1'
#
loop_
_entity.id
_entity.type
_entity.pdbx_description
1 polymer ?
#
loop_
_entity_poly.entity_id
_entity_poly.type
_entity_poly.pdbx_seq_one_letter_code
_entity_poly.pdbx_strand_id
1 'polypeptide(L)'
;MDSMPKKFYHIHDFDSRRNLEHYFSDKEDMVFGEDSLKFPMMNLQYVFSRGFIRGDLLIDLSYGSIIHHLYSASKVFKDIILMKFTEKCAMEVRRWLGDRTGAFNWTHTTTAIEELEGKR
;
A
#
# COMPACT_ATOMS: atom_id res chain seq x y z
N MET A 1 40.29 -3.99 0.21
CA MET A 1 39.06 -3.34 -0.26
C MET A 1 38.14 -3.25 0.92
N ASP A 2 38.04 -2.08 1.56
CA ASP A 2 37.05 -1.86 2.60
C ASP A 2 35.67 -2.06 2.00
N SER A 3 34.90 -2.99 2.55
CA SER A 3 33.49 -3.14 2.20
C SER A 3 32.79 -1.84 2.53
N MET A 4 32.31 -1.13 1.51
CA MET A 4 31.42 0.02 1.68
C MET A 4 30.35 -0.35 2.72
N PRO A 5 30.23 0.38 3.85
CA PRO A 5 29.21 0.08 4.84
C PRO A 5 27.84 0.14 4.14
N LYS A 6 27.06 -0.94 4.26
CA LYS A 6 25.78 -1.06 3.58
C LYS A 6 24.90 0.12 3.99
N LYS A 7 24.48 0.95 3.03
CA LYS A 7 23.68 2.17 3.21
C LYS A 7 22.21 1.87 3.59
N PHE A 8 21.94 0.90 4.47
CA PHE A 8 20.60 0.56 4.94
C PHE A 8 20.34 1.12 6.35
N TYR A 9 20.83 2.32 6.62
CA TYR A 9 20.93 2.90 7.97
C TYR A 9 19.62 2.99 8.76
N HIS A 10 18.46 2.80 8.13
CA HIS A 10 17.15 2.94 8.77
C HIS A 10 16.18 1.80 8.47
N ILE A 11 16.61 0.76 7.74
CA ILE A 11 15.69 -0.30 7.31
C ILE A 11 15.18 -1.12 8.50
N HIS A 12 16.03 -1.35 9.51
CA HIS A 12 15.69 -2.16 10.69
C HIS A 12 14.83 -1.38 11.71
N ASP A 13 14.96 -0.06 11.71
CA ASP A 13 14.26 0.85 12.63
C ASP A 13 12.91 1.33 12.07
N PHE A 14 12.61 0.99 10.82
CA PHE A 14 11.35 1.39 10.20
C PHE A 14 10.16 0.73 10.89
N ASP A 15 9.36 1.54 11.59
CA ASP A 15 8.09 1.14 12.17
C ASP A 15 6.97 1.34 11.16
N SER A 16 6.56 0.23 10.54
CA SER A 16 5.51 0.29 9.53
C SER A 16 4.16 0.68 10.08
N ARG A 17 3.83 0.32 11.33
CA ARG A 17 2.51 0.63 11.88
C ARG A 17 2.41 2.13 12.14
N ARG A 18 3.44 2.71 12.76
CA ARG A 18 3.52 4.16 12.98
C ARG A 18 3.49 4.94 11.66
N ASN A 19 4.14 4.42 10.61
CA ASN A 19 4.06 5.02 9.28
C ASN A 19 2.63 5.03 8.73
N LEU A 20 1.89 3.92 8.83
CA LEU A 20 0.49 3.85 8.41
C LEU A 20 -0.40 4.81 9.20
N GLU A 21 -0.23 4.86 10.53
CA GLU A 21 -0.97 5.79 11.38
C GLU A 21 -0.67 7.26 11.08
N HIS A 22 0.54 7.57 10.62
CA HIS A 22 0.93 8.95 10.32
C HIS A 22 0.49 9.42 8.94
N TYR A 23 0.42 8.54 7.93
CA TYR A 23 0.14 8.91 6.53
C TYR A 23 -1.18 8.40 5.97
N PHE A 24 -1.80 7.41 6.61
CA PHE A 24 -2.99 6.73 6.10
C PHE A 24 -4.11 6.58 7.13
N SER A 25 -4.07 7.31 8.26
CA SER A 25 -5.15 7.22 9.25
C SER A 25 -6.44 7.87 8.74
N ASP A 26 -7.58 7.30 9.15
CA ASP A 26 -8.92 7.81 8.85
C ASP A 26 -9.37 8.94 9.80
N LYS A 27 -8.44 9.76 10.27
CA LYS A 27 -8.78 10.88 11.16
C LYS A 27 -9.33 12.04 10.33
N GLU A 28 -10.32 12.75 10.85
CA GLU A 28 -10.93 13.89 10.18
C GLU A 28 -9.91 15.01 9.90
N ASP A 29 -8.92 15.18 10.78
CA ASP A 29 -7.82 16.15 10.66
C ASP A 29 -6.60 15.63 9.88
N MET A 30 -6.76 14.54 9.11
CA MET A 30 -5.66 13.91 8.40
C MET A 30 -5.12 14.78 7.26
N VAL A 31 -4.03 15.50 7.55
CA VAL A 31 -3.39 16.43 6.60
C VAL A 31 -2.90 15.73 5.33
N PHE A 32 -2.51 14.46 5.41
CA PHE A 32 -1.96 13.72 4.26
C PHE A 32 -3.00 12.93 3.46
N GLY A 33 -4.30 13.00 3.80
CA GLY A 33 -5.33 12.17 3.17
C GLY A 33 -5.43 12.36 1.66
N GLU A 34 -5.21 13.59 1.16
CA GLU A 34 -5.20 13.86 -0.27
C GLU A 34 -3.93 13.29 -0.94
N ASP A 35 -2.75 13.69 -0.45
CA ASP A 35 -1.46 13.41 -1.08
C ASP A 35 -1.02 11.94 -0.95
N SER A 36 -1.31 11.32 0.19
CA SER A 36 -0.88 9.94 0.47
C SER A 36 -1.87 8.89 -0.01
N LEU A 37 -3.16 9.23 -0.12
CA LEU A 37 -4.21 8.26 -0.43
C LEU A 37 -5.00 8.62 -1.70
N LYS A 38 -5.76 9.72 -1.69
CA LYS A 38 -6.72 10.01 -2.77
C LYS A 38 -6.04 10.23 -4.13
N PHE A 39 -5.03 11.11 -4.19
CA PHE A 39 -4.34 11.41 -5.44
C PHE A 39 -3.61 10.19 -6.02
N PRO A 40 -2.83 9.41 -5.24
CA PRO A 40 -2.23 8.16 -5.75
C PRO A 40 -3.26 7.15 -6.25
N MET A 41 -4.35 6.93 -5.51
CA MET A 41 -5.40 5.98 -5.91
C MET A 41 -6.12 6.41 -7.18
N MET A 42 -6.44 7.70 -7.32
CA MET A 42 -7.04 8.24 -8.54
C MET A 42 -6.14 7.98 -9.76
N ASN A 43 -4.84 8.23 -9.64
CA ASN A 43 -3.89 8.00 -10.73
C ASN A 43 -3.74 6.52 -11.07
N LEU A 44 -3.63 5.65 -10.06
CA LEU A 44 -3.53 4.20 -10.28
C LEU A 44 -4.78 3.66 -10.96
N GLN A 45 -5.96 4.05 -10.47
CA GLN A 45 -7.23 3.67 -11.08
C GLN A 45 -7.33 4.17 -12.53
N TYR A 46 -6.95 5.42 -12.79
CA TYR A 46 -6.89 5.97 -14.14
C TYR A 46 -5.97 5.13 -15.04
N VAL A 47 -4.72 4.90 -14.65
CA VAL A 47 -3.75 4.19 -15.48
C VAL A 47 -4.17 2.74 -15.75
N PHE A 48 -4.64 2.02 -14.73
CA PHE A 48 -5.09 0.64 -14.88
C PHE A 48 -6.35 0.51 -15.74
N SER A 49 -7.30 1.44 -15.61
CA SER A 49 -8.54 1.42 -16.41
C SER A 49 -8.31 1.64 -17.91
N ARG A 50 -7.18 2.25 -18.31
CA ARG A 50 -6.83 2.47 -19.72
C ARG A 50 -6.45 1.18 -20.46
N GLY A 51 -6.19 0.09 -19.74
CA GLY A 51 -5.86 -1.22 -20.31
C GLY A 51 -4.46 -1.34 -20.93
N PHE A 52 -3.64 -0.29 -20.87
CA PHE A 52 -2.25 -0.32 -21.36
C PHE A 52 -1.32 -1.11 -20.44
N ILE A 53 -1.58 -1.11 -19.13
CA ILE A 53 -0.87 -1.91 -18.15
C ILE A 53 -1.74 -3.12 -17.83
N ARG A 54 -1.27 -4.32 -18.17
CA ARG A 54 -1.96 -5.61 -17.95
C ARG A 54 -0.98 -6.77 -17.96
N GLY A 55 -1.35 -7.88 -17.34
CA GLY A 55 -0.58 -9.11 -17.35
C GLY A 55 -1.06 -10.07 -16.27
N ASP A 56 -0.47 -11.26 -16.23
CA ASP A 56 -0.87 -12.27 -15.26
C ASP A 56 -0.25 -12.02 -13.87
N LEU A 57 1.01 -11.57 -13.83
CA LEU A 57 1.78 -11.42 -12.59
C LEU A 57 2.25 -9.97 -12.38
N LEU A 58 2.01 -9.44 -11.18
CA LEU A 58 2.65 -8.23 -10.65
C LEU A 58 3.59 -8.59 -9.50
N ILE A 59 4.83 -8.12 -9.56
CA ILE A 59 5.77 -8.14 -8.43
C ILE A 59 5.79 -6.73 -7.83
N ASP A 60 5.22 -6.59 -6.64
CA ASP A 60 5.12 -5.32 -5.92
C ASP A 60 6.31 -5.11 -4.98
N LEU A 61 7.08 -4.06 -5.24
CA LEU A 61 8.20 -3.59 -4.42
C LEU A 61 7.82 -2.28 -3.70
N SER A 62 6.73 -2.29 -2.95
CA SER A 62 6.23 -1.11 -2.26
C SER A 62 6.90 -0.85 -0.91
N TYR A 63 6.97 0.43 -0.56
CA TYR A 63 7.50 0.89 0.72
C TYR A 63 6.57 0.53 1.89
N GLY A 64 7.16 0.16 3.02
CA GLY A 64 6.41 -0.16 4.24
C GLY A 64 5.32 -1.23 4.03
N SER A 65 4.18 -1.06 4.68
CA SER A 65 3.04 -1.97 4.60
C SER A 65 1.82 -1.33 3.94
N ILE A 66 2.06 -0.39 3.02
CA ILE A 66 0.99 0.22 2.23
C ILE A 66 0.36 -0.82 1.31
N ILE A 67 -0.95 -0.71 1.10
CA ILE A 67 -1.74 -1.63 0.27
C ILE A 67 -2.76 -0.93 -0.65
N HIS A 68 -2.92 0.39 -0.56
CA HIS A 68 -3.97 1.11 -1.30
C HIS A 68 -3.86 0.93 -2.83
N HIS A 69 -2.65 0.73 -3.35
CA HIS A 69 -2.41 0.45 -4.76
C HIS A 69 -2.92 -0.91 -5.23
N LEU A 70 -3.06 -1.87 -4.31
CA LEU A 70 -3.52 -3.23 -4.62
C LEU A 70 -5.00 -3.25 -5.01
N TYR A 71 -5.80 -2.29 -4.55
CA TYR A 71 -7.23 -2.20 -4.89
C TYR A 71 -7.46 -2.06 -6.40
N SER A 72 -6.67 -1.22 -7.08
CA SER A 72 -6.73 -1.12 -8.55
C SER A 72 -5.92 -2.22 -9.23
N ALA A 73 -4.76 -2.60 -8.71
CA ALA A 73 -3.89 -3.59 -9.35
C ALA A 73 -4.51 -5.01 -9.40
N SER A 74 -5.19 -5.43 -8.33
CA SER A 74 -5.85 -6.75 -8.24
C SER A 74 -6.96 -7.00 -9.26
N LYS A 75 -7.43 -5.95 -9.92
CA LYS A 75 -8.42 -6.05 -11.00
C LYS A 75 -7.81 -6.36 -12.36
N VAL A 76 -6.51 -6.13 -12.47
CA VAL A 76 -5.76 -6.22 -13.72
C VAL A 76 -4.84 -7.43 -13.71
N PHE A 77 -4.24 -7.73 -12.56
CA PHE A 77 -3.31 -8.83 -12.39
C PHE A 77 -3.95 -9.97 -11.62
N LYS A 78 -3.79 -11.19 -12.13
CA LYS A 78 -4.30 -12.39 -11.50
C LYS A 78 -3.50 -12.76 -10.25
N ASP A 79 -2.18 -12.68 -10.36
CA ASP A 79 -1.25 -13.04 -9.31
C ASP A 79 -0.44 -11.81 -8.89
N ILE A 80 -0.35 -11.56 -7.57
CA ILE A 80 0.43 -10.45 -7.01
C ILE A 80 1.39 -10.99 -5.96
N ILE A 81 2.69 -10.77 -6.15
CA ILE A 81 3.74 -11.07 -5.17
C ILE A 81 4.12 -9.78 -4.46
N LEU A 82 3.85 -9.70 -3.16
CA LEU A 82 4.23 -8.56 -2.32
C LEU A 82 5.61 -8.80 -1.70
N MET A 83 6.61 -8.00 -2.10
CA MET A 83 7.93 -8.05 -1.50
C MET A 83 8.10 -6.87 -0.55
N LYS A 84 8.34 -7.17 0.72
CA LYS A 84 8.54 -6.16 1.76
C LYS A 84 9.98 -6.17 2.27
N PHE A 85 10.50 -4.96 2.47
CA PHE A 85 11.90 -4.74 2.88
C PHE A 85 12.26 -5.29 4.27
N THR A 86 11.27 -5.46 5.14
CA THR A 86 11.47 -6.00 6.49
C THR A 86 10.40 -7.03 6.82
N GLU A 87 10.73 -7.94 7.73
CA GLU A 87 9.76 -8.90 8.25
C GLU A 87 8.60 -8.21 8.97
N LYS A 88 8.85 -7.10 9.68
CA LYS A 88 7.80 -6.31 10.34
C LYS A 88 6.77 -5.79 9.33
N CYS A 89 7.23 -5.28 8.19
CA CYS A 89 6.32 -4.85 7.13
C CYS A 89 5.52 -6.02 6.54
N ALA A 90 6.20 -7.15 6.30
CA ALA A 90 5.52 -8.34 5.81
C ALA A 90 4.46 -8.86 6.80
N MET A 91 4.72 -8.77 8.11
CA MET A 91 3.76 -9.15 9.16
C MET A 91 2.53 -8.25 9.17
N GLU A 92 2.67 -6.92 9.05
CA GLU A 92 1.52 -6.01 8.99
C GLU A 92 0.62 -6.33 7.79
N VAL A 93 1.20 -6.58 6.62
CA VAL A 93 0.42 -7.02 5.45
C VAL A 93 -0.26 -8.37 5.68
N ARG A 94 0.43 -9.34 6.30
CA ARG A 94 -0.17 -10.64 6.65
C ARG A 94 -1.30 -10.52 7.66
N ARG A 95 -1.22 -9.58 8.61
CA ARG A 95 -2.30 -9.28 9.57
C ARG A 95 -3.53 -8.77 8.85
N TRP A 96 -3.35 -7.83 7.92
CA TRP A 96 -4.44 -7.34 7.07
C TRP A 96 -5.05 -8.46 6.22
N LEU A 97 -4.23 -9.24 5.51
CA LEU A 97 -4.72 -10.31 4.62
C LEU A 97 -5.51 -11.40 5.37
N GLY A 98 -5.12 -11.70 6.61
CA GLY A 98 -5.76 -12.72 7.43
C GLY A 98 -6.88 -12.22 8.34
N ASP A 99 -7.37 -10.98 8.14
CA ASP A 99 -8.36 -10.30 9.00
C ASP A 99 -8.08 -10.47 10.51
N ARG A 100 -6.80 -10.31 10.88
CA ARG A 100 -6.36 -10.56 12.26
C ARG A 100 -6.69 -9.36 13.13
N THR A 101 -7.11 -9.64 14.36
CA THR A 101 -7.30 -8.63 15.39
C THR A 101 -6.04 -7.78 15.53
N GLY A 102 -6.20 -6.45 15.44
CA GLY A 102 -5.07 -5.52 15.46
C GLY A 102 -4.36 -5.35 14.12
N ALA A 103 -4.99 -5.66 12.98
CA ALA A 103 -4.58 -5.15 11.67
C ALA A 103 -4.83 -3.64 11.54
N PHE A 104 -4.20 -2.98 10.56
CA PHE A 104 -4.51 -1.58 10.27
C PHE A 104 -5.87 -1.49 9.59
N ASN A 105 -6.68 -0.51 10.00
CA ASN A 105 -8.02 -0.32 9.44
C ASN A 105 -7.93 0.41 8.10
N TRP A 106 -8.14 -0.33 7.01
CA TRP A 106 -8.15 0.18 5.64
C TRP A 106 -9.57 0.45 5.09
N THR A 107 -10.61 0.43 5.92
CA THR A 107 -12.01 0.61 5.46
C THR A 107 -12.22 1.91 4.69
N HIS A 108 -11.66 3.02 5.16
CA HIS A 108 -11.72 4.32 4.48
C HIS A 108 -11.09 4.29 3.07
N THR A 109 -10.09 3.43 2.85
CA THR A 109 -9.47 3.23 1.54
C THR A 109 -10.38 2.42 0.62
N THR A 110 -11.10 1.43 1.14
CA THR A 110 -12.13 0.72 0.38
C THR A 110 -13.24 1.69 -0.07
N THR A 111 -13.71 2.58 0.81
CA THR A 111 -14.69 3.61 0.44
C THR A 111 -14.13 4.56 -0.63
N ALA A 112 -12.86 4.99 -0.50
CA ALA A 112 -12.24 5.88 -1.48
C ALA A 112 -12.18 5.24 -2.89
N ILE A 113 -11.91 3.93 -3.01
CA ILE A 113 -11.90 3.28 -4.33
C ILE A 113 -13.31 3.09 -4.89
N GLU A 114 -14.31 2.81 -4.06
CA GLU A 114 -15.71 2.70 -4.49
C GLU A 114 -16.22 4.02 -5.09
N GLU A 115 -15.88 5.14 -4.46
CA GLU A 115 -16.17 6.48 -4.98
C GLU A 115 -15.47 6.74 -6.32
N LEU A 116 -14.20 6.36 -6.46
CA LEU A 116 -13.44 6.49 -7.72
C LEU A 116 -14.01 5.60 -8.84
N GLU A 117 -14.65 4.49 -8.50
CA GLU A 117 -15.30 3.58 -9.45
C GLU A 117 -16.71 4.02 -9.85
N GLY A 118 -17.24 5.08 -9.24
CA GLY A 118 -18.61 5.53 -9.46
C GLY A 118 -19.65 4.58 -8.86
N LYS A 119 -19.26 3.73 -7.90
CA LYS A 119 -20.16 2.85 -7.16
C LYS A 119 -20.57 3.59 -5.89
N ARG A 120 -21.75 4.20 -5.93
CA ARG A 120 -22.45 4.71 -4.74
C ARG A 120 -23.81 4.03 -4.64
#